data_AF-U6GTN3-F1
#
_entry.id   AF-U6GTN3-F1
#
_cell.length_a   1.000
_cell.length_b   1.000
_cell.length_c   1.000
_cell.angle_alpha   90.00
_cell.angle_beta   90.00
_cell.angle_gamma   90.00
#
_symmetry.space_group_name_H-M   'P 1'
#
loop_
_entity.id
_entity.type
_entity.pdbx_description
1 polymer ?
#
loop_
_entity_poly.entity_id
_entity_poly.type
_entity_poly.pdbx_seq_one_letter_code
_entity_poly.pdbx_strand_id
1 'polypeptide(L)'
;LMISMCLKAADLGHAATKWVQHEEWCRLVMTEFYEQGDEEESLGLPKSFLCDRSLHDKEFVPSQIGFINFVVKPLYEELRAADELLQLSKGQEISRICIANLEANALEWEKKQKENKREE
;
A
#
# COMPACT_ATOMS: atom_id res chain seq x y z
N LEU A 1 10.40 -21.28 0.24
CA LEU A 1 10.46 -19.92 -0.33
C LEU A 1 9.08 -19.43 -0.82
N MET A 2 8.44 -20.10 -1.80
CA MET A 2 7.15 -19.65 -2.35
C MET A 2 6.04 -19.43 -1.31
N ILE A 3 5.84 -20.34 -0.36
CA ILE A 3 4.82 -20.18 0.70
C ILE A 3 5.04 -18.89 1.50
N SER A 4 6.31 -18.52 1.74
CA SER A 4 6.64 -17.28 2.45
C SER A 4 6.30 -16.04 1.62
N MET A 5 6.47 -16.10 0.29
CA MET A 5 6.04 -15.03 -0.61
C MET A 5 4.52 -14.90 -0.63
N CYS A 6 3.80 -16.01 -0.76
CA CYS A 6 2.34 -16.00 -0.73
C CYS A 6 1.79 -15.42 0.57
N LEU A 7 2.41 -15.77 1.72
CA LEU A 7 2.02 -15.21 3.02
C LEU A 7 2.23 -13.70 3.08
N LYS A 8 3.38 -13.20 2.61
CA LYS A 8 3.64 -11.76 2.55
C LYS A 8 2.69 -11.03 1.60
N ALA A 9 2.38 -11.64 0.45
CA ALA A 9 1.44 -11.05 -0.50
C ALA A 9 0.02 -11.00 0.09
N ALA A 10 -0.40 -12.05 0.82
CA ALA A 10 -1.69 -12.07 1.50
C ALA A 10 -1.78 -10.98 2.58
N ASP A 11 -0.71 -10.79 3.37
CA ASP A 11 -0.60 -9.75 4.39
C ASP A 11 -0.74 -8.34 3.79
N LEU A 12 -0.11 -8.11 2.65
CA LEU A 12 -0.17 -6.84 1.90
C LEU A 12 -1.34 -6.78 0.90
N GLY A 13 -2.29 -7.71 1.01
CA GLY A 13 -3.31 -7.94 -0.01
C GLY A 13 -4.25 -6.77 -0.25
N HIS A 14 -4.43 -5.90 0.75
CA HIS A 14 -5.29 -4.71 0.65
C HIS A 14 -4.88 -3.80 -0.52
N ALA A 15 -3.59 -3.72 -0.84
CA ALA A 15 -3.05 -2.93 -1.95
C ALA A 15 -3.46 -3.45 -3.33
N ALA A 16 -3.77 -4.74 -3.44
CA ALA A 16 -4.21 -5.40 -4.66
C ALA A 16 -5.75 -5.52 -4.75
N THR A 17 -6.51 -4.86 -3.88
CA THR A 17 -7.97 -4.79 -3.94
C THR A 17 -8.44 -3.60 -4.79
N LYS A 18 -9.76 -3.51 -5.06
CA LYS A 18 -10.33 -2.35 -5.75
C LYS A 18 -10.16 -1.08 -4.92
N TRP A 19 -10.04 0.05 -5.59
CA TRP A 19 -9.81 1.38 -5.00
C TRP A 19 -10.55 1.64 -3.69
N VAL A 20 -11.88 1.52 -3.67
CA VAL A 20 -12.70 1.84 -2.48
C VAL A 20 -12.28 1.04 -1.25
N GLN A 21 -11.95 -0.24 -1.42
CA GLN A 21 -11.50 -1.09 -0.32
C GLN A 21 -10.05 -0.76 0.06
N HIS A 22 -9.19 -0.56 -0.94
CA HIS A 22 -7.80 -0.19 -0.72
C HIS A 22 -7.66 1.11 0.09
N GLU A 23 -8.34 2.18 -0.35
CA GLU A 23 -8.33 3.50 0.30
C GLU A 23 -8.80 3.42 1.75
N GLU A 24 -9.87 2.67 2.02
CA GLU A 24 -10.37 2.52 3.38
C GLU A 24 -9.36 1.80 4.29
N TRP A 25 -8.74 0.71 3.81
CA TRP A 25 -7.68 0.04 4.57
C TRP A 25 -6.47 0.95 4.82
N CYS A 26 -6.05 1.73 3.83
CA CYS A 26 -4.97 2.70 4.01
C CYS A 26 -5.31 3.74 5.08
N ARG A 27 -6.56 4.22 5.13
CA ARG A 27 -7.04 5.17 6.14
C ARG A 27 -7.05 4.53 7.54
N LEU A 28 -7.47 3.28 7.66
CA LEU A 28 -7.47 2.54 8.92
C LEU A 28 -6.04 2.35 9.46
N VAL A 29 -5.11 1.86 8.63
CA VAL A 29 -3.69 1.70 9.02
C VAL A 29 -3.07 3.04 9.43
N MET A 30 -3.39 4.11 8.70
CA MET A 30 -2.90 5.44 9.04
C MET A 30 -3.48 5.96 10.36
N THR A 31 -4.72 5.60 10.69
CA THR A 31 -5.31 5.91 11.99
C THR A 31 -4.52 5.23 13.11
N GLU A 32 -4.15 3.97 12.94
CA GLU A 32 -3.31 3.24 13.91
C GLU A 32 -1.93 3.90 14.08
N PHE A 33 -1.28 4.34 12.99
CA PHE A 33 0.00 5.06 13.07
C PHE A 33 -0.12 6.38 13.85
N TYR A 34 -1.21 7.10 13.65
CA TYR A 34 -1.44 8.35 14.39
C TYR A 34 -1.75 8.12 15.86
N GLU A 35 -2.43 7.04 16.21
CA GLU A 35 -2.64 6.65 17.60
C GLU A 35 -1.32 6.26 18.27
N GLN A 36 -0.46 5.52 17.57
CA GLN A 36 0.88 5.21 18.05
C GLN A 36 1.71 6.48 18.29
N GLY A 37 1.71 7.44 17.35
CA GLY A 37 2.48 8.67 17.50
C GLY A 37 2.01 9.54 18.66
N ASP A 38 0.71 9.60 18.92
CA ASP A 38 0.15 10.28 20.08
C ASP A 38 0.58 9.61 21.39
N GLU A 39 0.60 8.27 21.44
CA GLU A 39 1.08 7.52 22.60
C GLU A 39 2.59 7.75 22.81
N GLU A 40 3.41 7.68 21.76
CA GLU A 40 4.85 7.98 21.80
C GLU A 40 5.12 9.37 22.38
N GLU A 41 4.41 10.39 21.92
CA GLU A 41 4.52 11.77 22.43
C GLU A 41 4.11 11.87 23.90
N SER A 42 3.04 11.18 24.31
CA SER A 42 2.59 11.17 25.71
C SER A 42 3.62 10.57 26.67
N LEU A 43 4.45 9.65 26.18
CA LEU A 43 5.55 9.02 26.90
C LEU A 43 6.86 9.83 26.82
N GLY A 44 6.87 10.96 26.11
CA GLY A 44 8.07 11.75 25.87
C GLY A 44 9.05 11.10 24.88
N LEU A 45 8.58 10.16 24.06
CA LEU A 45 9.35 9.52 23.00
C LEU A 45 9.24 10.32 21.69
N PRO A 46 10.26 10.26 20.82
CA PRO A 46 10.12 10.81 19.46
C PRO A 46 9.09 9.99 18.68
N LYS A 47 8.22 10.69 17.93
CA LYS A 47 7.25 10.03 17.04
C LYS A 47 7.98 9.22 15.96
N SER A 48 7.49 8.02 15.73
CA SER A 48 7.94 7.13 14.66
C SER A 48 7.59 7.69 13.28
N PHE A 49 8.27 7.18 12.25
CA PHE A 49 8.02 7.58 10.86
C PHE A 49 6.52 7.42 10.49
N LEU A 50 5.95 8.43 9.85
CA LEU A 50 4.51 8.53 9.47
C LEU A 50 3.51 8.58 10.64
N CYS A 51 3.97 8.63 11.89
CA CYS A 51 3.09 8.63 13.06
C CYS A 51 2.67 10.05 13.50
N ASP A 52 3.14 11.10 12.83
CA ASP A 52 2.72 12.49 13.11
C ASP A 52 1.51 12.91 12.26
N ARG A 53 0.32 12.88 12.87
CA ARG A 53 -0.93 13.30 12.23
C ARG A 53 -0.94 14.77 11.76
N SER A 54 -0.07 15.63 12.29
CA SER A 54 0.05 17.02 11.82
C SER A 54 0.67 17.14 10.43
N LEU A 55 1.34 16.08 9.96
CA LEU A 55 1.96 15.99 8.64
C LEU A 55 1.08 15.25 7.62
N HIS A 56 -0.19 14.94 7.96
CA HIS A 56 -1.10 14.14 7.13
C HIS A 56 -1.12 14.60 5.66
N ASP A 57 -1.42 15.88 5.42
CA ASP A 57 -1.58 16.44 4.06
C ASP A 57 -0.31 16.30 3.21
N LYS A 58 0.86 16.28 3.87
CA LYS A 58 2.18 16.21 3.22
C LYS A 58 2.66 14.78 3.05
N GLU A 59 2.32 13.86 3.95
CA GLU A 59 2.96 12.55 4.03
C GLU A 59 2.04 11.39 3.64
N PHE A 60 0.72 11.50 3.87
CA PHE A 60 -0.20 10.38 3.66
C PHE A 60 -0.19 9.91 2.21
N VAL A 61 -0.52 10.77 1.24
CA VAL A 61 -0.57 10.38 -0.17
C VAL A 61 0.80 9.91 -0.71
N PRO A 62 1.92 10.65 -0.51
CA PRO A 62 3.22 10.17 -0.96
C PRO A 62 3.64 8.83 -0.36
N SER A 63 3.29 8.56 0.90
CA SER A 63 3.60 7.27 1.54
C SER A 63 2.88 6.11 0.86
N GLN A 64 1.63 6.27 0.43
CA GLN A 64 0.88 5.21 -0.27
C GLN A 64 1.48 4.91 -1.65
N ILE A 65 1.88 5.94 -2.39
CA ILE A 65 2.57 5.79 -3.69
C ILE A 65 3.89 5.04 -3.50
N GLY A 66 4.70 5.46 -2.53
CA GLY A 66 5.98 4.82 -2.22
C GLY A 66 5.81 3.36 -1.80
N PHE A 67 4.83 3.07 -0.95
CA PHE A 67 4.55 1.72 -0.48
C PHE A 67 4.16 0.77 -1.62
N ILE A 68 3.24 1.19 -2.50
CA ILE A 68 2.85 0.38 -3.66
C ILE A 68 4.06 0.15 -4.57
N ASN A 69 4.79 1.19 -4.93
CA ASN A 69 5.84 1.10 -5.95
C ASN A 69 7.09 0.36 -5.48
N PHE A 70 7.48 0.51 -4.22
CA PHE A 70 8.76 0.01 -3.71
C PHE A 70 8.64 -1.23 -2.83
N VAL A 71 7.44 -1.55 -2.31
CA VAL A 71 7.22 -2.73 -1.45
C VAL A 71 6.27 -3.72 -2.11
N VAL A 72 5.05 -3.28 -2.44
CA VAL A 72 3.99 -4.23 -2.83
C VAL A 72 4.14 -4.70 -4.27
N LYS A 73 4.30 -3.78 -5.23
CA LYS A 73 4.39 -4.12 -6.66
C LYS A 73 5.55 -5.08 -6.94
N PRO A 74 6.78 -4.88 -6.44
CA PRO A 74 7.87 -5.84 -6.63
C PRO A 74 7.53 -7.25 -6.12
N LEU A 75 6.87 -7.36 -4.95
CA LEU A 75 6.47 -8.65 -4.40
C LEU A 75 5.45 -9.38 -5.30
N TYR A 76 4.46 -8.66 -5.83
CA TYR A 76 3.44 -9.23 -6.70
C TYR A 76 3.96 -9.55 -8.11
N GLU A 77 4.95 -8.80 -8.61
CA GLU A 77 5.64 -9.10 -9.87
C GLU A 77 6.39 -10.44 -9.79
N GLU A 78 7.09 -10.70 -8.68
CA GLU A 78 7.73 -12.00 -8.44
C GLU A 78 6.69 -13.13 -8.32
N LEU A 79 5.54 -12.85 -7.70
CA LEU A 79 4.45 -13.83 -7.63
C LEU A 79 3.83 -14.10 -9.01
N ARG A 80 3.69 -13.08 -9.87
CA ARG A 80 3.25 -13.23 -11.27
C ARG A 80 4.23 -14.09 -12.05
N ALA A 81 5.53 -13.82 -11.93
CA ALA A 81 6.56 -14.62 -12.62
C ALA A 81 6.52 -16.09 -12.19
N ALA A 82 6.33 -16.36 -10.90
CA ALA A 82 6.16 -17.72 -10.39
C ALA A 82 4.88 -18.39 -10.92
N ASP A 83 3.76 -17.66 -10.96
CA ASP A 83 2.48 -18.13 -11.52
C ASP A 83 2.59 -18.49 -13.00
N GLU A 84 3.27 -17.65 -13.80
CA GLU A 84 3.51 -17.88 -15.23
C GLU A 84 4.40 -19.11 -15.47
N LEU A 85 5.49 -19.24 -14.69
CA LEU A 85 6.44 -20.34 -14.81
C LEU A 85 5.82 -21.70 -14.45
N LEU A 86 5.02 -21.72 -13.39
CA LEU A 86 4.48 -22.96 -12.81
C LEU A 86 3.02 -23.23 -13.20
N GLN A 87 2.39 -22.31 -13.92
CA GLN A 87 0.98 -22.37 -14.34
C GLN A 87 0.04 -22.63 -13.14
N LEU A 88 0.25 -21.92 -12.03
CA LEU A 88 -0.48 -22.15 -10.78
C LEU A 88 -1.95 -21.72 -10.91
N SER A 89 -2.22 -20.68 -11.69
CA SER A 89 -3.53 -20.10 -11.95
C SER A 89 -4.02 -20.42 -13.36
N LYS A 90 -5.34 -20.61 -13.53
CA LYS A 90 -5.92 -21.06 -14.81
C LYS A 90 -6.04 -19.92 -15.82
N GLY A 91 -5.92 -18.68 -15.39
CA GLY A 91 -6.19 -17.49 -16.18
C GLY A 91 -5.27 -16.31 -15.89
N GLN A 92 -4.08 -16.55 -15.32
CA GLN A 92 -3.14 -15.52 -14.91
C GLN A 92 -3.77 -14.50 -13.96
N GLU A 93 -4.52 -14.99 -12.98
CA GLU A 93 -5.31 -14.19 -12.04
C GLU A 93 -4.45 -13.17 -11.29
N ILE A 94 -3.20 -13.51 -10.96
CA ILE A 94 -2.26 -12.57 -10.32
C ILE A 94 -2.00 -11.35 -11.20
N SER A 95 -1.78 -11.57 -12.51
CA SER A 95 -1.59 -10.49 -13.48
C SER A 95 -2.89 -9.70 -13.68
N ARG A 96 -3.98 -10.39 -14.00
CA ARG A 96 -5.25 -9.77 -14.41
C ARG A 96 -5.98 -9.03 -13.29
N ILE A 97 -5.79 -9.47 -12.05
CA ILE A 97 -6.51 -8.91 -10.89
C ILE A 97 -5.55 -8.12 -10.02
N CYS A 98 -4.52 -8.77 -9.48
CA CYS A 98 -3.67 -8.15 -8.46
C CYS A 98 -2.79 -7.04 -9.04
N ILE A 99 -2.02 -7.33 -10.10
CA ILE A 99 -1.17 -6.31 -10.76
C ILE A 99 -2.03 -5.18 -11.33
N ALA A 100 -3.12 -5.50 -12.02
CA ALA A 100 -4.02 -4.49 -12.57
C ALA A 100 -4.59 -3.54 -11.50
N ASN A 101 -5.00 -4.07 -10.34
CA ASN A 101 -5.49 -3.26 -9.23
C ASN A 101 -4.36 -2.42 -8.59
N LEU A 102 -3.16 -2.97 -8.42
CA LEU A 102 -2.01 -2.23 -7.90
C LEU A 102 -1.68 -1.02 -8.77
N GLU A 103 -1.68 -1.19 -10.09
CA GLU A 103 -1.43 -0.11 -11.04
C GLU A 103 -2.55 0.94 -11.02
N ALA A 104 -3.81 0.50 -11.00
CA ALA A 104 -4.95 1.41 -10.89
C ALA A 104 -4.90 2.22 -9.58
N ASN A 105 -4.59 1.56 -8.45
CA ASN A 105 -4.49 2.22 -7.15
C ASN A 105 -3.32 3.21 -7.10
N ALA A 106 -2.16 2.86 -7.66
CA ALA A 106 -1.03 3.80 -7.78
C ALA A 106 -1.40 5.06 -8.57
N LEU A 107 -2.11 4.90 -9.70
CA LEU A 107 -2.56 6.02 -10.52
C LEU A 107 -3.57 6.92 -9.79
N GLU A 108 -4.50 6.35 -9.02
CA GLU A 108 -5.45 7.13 -8.22
C GLU A 108 -4.74 7.93 -7.11
N TRP A 109 -3.74 7.35 -6.44
CA TRP A 109 -2.92 8.10 -5.49
C TRP A 109 -2.11 9.22 -6.15
N GLU A 110 -1.51 8.97 -7.32
CA GLU A 110 -0.80 9.99 -8.09
C GLU A 110 -1.73 11.14 -8.52
N LYS A 111 -2.98 10.82 -8.86
CA LYS A 111 -4.00 11.81 -9.18
C LYS A 111 -4.32 12.67 -7.95
N LYS A 112 -4.59 12.05 -6.79
CA LYS A 112 -4.80 12.78 -5.52
C LYS A 112 -3.61 13.66 -5.17
N GLN A 113 -2.37 13.19 -5.37
CA GLN A 113 -1.18 14.00 -5.11
C GLN A 113 -1.13 15.26 -5.97
N LYS A 114 -1.53 15.16 -7.24
CA LYS A 114 -1.60 16.30 -8.16
C LYS A 114 -2.73 17.26 -7.78
N GLU A 115 -3.83 16.77 -7.22
CA GLU A 115 -4.95 17.58 -6.72
C GLU A 115 -4.52 18.37 -5.48
N ASN A 116 -3.92 17.73 -4.47
CA ASN A 116 -3.40 18.41 -3.27
C ASN A 116 -2.43 19.55 -3.63
N LYS A 117 -1.51 19.33 -4.57
CA LYS A 117 -0.53 20.35 -5.02
C LYS A 117 -1.14 21.54 -5.76
N ARG A 118 -2.38 21.45 -6.23
CA ARG A 118 -3.09 22.57 -6.89
C ARG A 118 -3.84 23.44 -5.90
N GLU A 119 -4.12 22.93 -4.71
CA GLU A 119 -4.88 23.59 -3.66
C GLU A 119 -3.96 24.35 -2.68
N GLU A 120 -2.65 24.05 -2.67
CA GLU A 120 -1.58 24.79 -1.99
C GLU A 120 -1.14 26.05 -2.76
#